data_AF-A0A7K2P5S8-F1
#
_entry.id   AF-A0A7K2P5S8-F1
#
_cell.length_a   1.000
_cell.length_b   1.000
_cell.length_c   1.000
_cell.angle_alpha   90.00
_cell.angle_beta   90.00
_cell.angle_gamma   90.00
#
_symmetry.space_group_name_H-M   'P 1'
#
loop_
_entity.id
_entity.type
_entity.pdbx_description
1 polymer ?
#
loop_
_entity_poly.entity_id
_entity_poly.type
_entity_poly.pdbx_seq_one_letter_code
_entity_poly.pdbx_strand_id
1 'polypeptide(L)'
;MSAAPQAERPPRGGAAPLSVVGGMIWAMTTPAAVIVDATAYAQAVEDAARAAAAYYAGGSSPLDDDAYDRLARGIAAWEAEHPGEVLPDSPTGKVAGGAAEGDVPHTVPMLSLDNVFSPEEFTAWTASL
;
A
#
# COMPACT_ATOMS: atom_id res chain seq x y z
N MET A 1 -16.62 -44.49 -31.55
CA MET A 1 -17.40 -43.79 -30.51
C MET A 1 -17.19 -44.54 -29.20
N SER A 2 -16.29 -44.04 -28.34
CA SER A 2 -16.01 -44.64 -27.03
C SER A 2 -16.16 -43.53 -26.00
N ALA A 3 -17.25 -43.59 -25.24
CA ALA A 3 -17.54 -42.67 -24.16
C ALA A 3 -16.77 -43.12 -22.92
N ALA A 4 -15.92 -42.24 -22.38
CA ALA A 4 -15.22 -42.46 -21.12
C ALA A 4 -16.18 -42.37 -19.92
N PRO A 5 -15.95 -43.11 -18.83
CA PRO A 5 -16.79 -43.06 -17.64
C PRO A 5 -16.53 -41.79 -16.81
N GLN A 6 -17.62 -41.22 -16.29
CA GLN A 6 -17.65 -40.09 -15.37
C GLN A 6 -17.03 -40.49 -14.02
N ALA A 7 -16.04 -39.73 -13.55
CA ALA A 7 -15.47 -39.88 -12.20
C ALA A 7 -16.19 -38.90 -11.25
N GLU A 8 -16.79 -39.44 -10.18
CA GLU A 8 -17.35 -38.69 -9.06
C GLU A 8 -16.28 -37.80 -8.40
N ARG A 9 -16.66 -36.56 -8.04
CA ARG A 9 -15.82 -35.64 -7.26
C ARG A 9 -15.96 -35.96 -5.76
N PRO A 10 -14.86 -36.17 -5.01
CA PRO A 10 -14.91 -36.23 -3.56
C PRO A 10 -15.15 -34.84 -2.92
N PRO A 11 -15.64 -34.76 -1.67
CA PRO A 11 -16.05 -33.52 -1.02
C PRO A 11 -14.87 -32.56 -0.78
N ARG A 12 -15.10 -31.26 -0.98
CA ARG A 12 -14.16 -30.20 -0.60
C ARG A 12 -14.12 -30.05 0.93
N GLY A 13 -13.31 -30.88 1.57
CA GLY A 13 -12.85 -30.71 2.93
C GLY A 13 -11.36 -30.97 2.95
N GLY A 14 -10.55 -29.91 2.86
CA GLY A 14 -9.10 -30.00 2.87
C GLY A 14 -8.52 -28.69 3.33
N ALA A 15 -7.96 -28.69 4.55
CA ALA A 15 -7.21 -27.59 5.12
C ALA A 15 -6.16 -27.08 4.12
N ALA A 16 -6.08 -25.75 3.95
CA ALA A 16 -5.07 -25.13 3.11
C ALA A 16 -3.66 -25.41 3.68
N PRO A 17 -2.64 -25.64 2.83
CA PRO A 17 -1.32 -26.01 3.31
C PRO A 17 -0.62 -24.79 3.94
N LEU A 18 -0.10 -24.99 5.14
CA LEU A 18 0.83 -24.08 5.81
C LEU A 18 2.13 -24.04 5.00
N SER A 19 2.43 -22.90 4.38
CA SER A 19 3.73 -22.67 3.76
C SER A 19 4.70 -22.12 4.81
N VAL A 20 5.73 -22.89 5.14
CA VAL A 20 6.79 -22.50 6.07
C VAL A 20 7.91 -21.86 5.27
N VAL A 21 8.14 -20.56 5.46
CA VAL A 21 9.39 -19.89 5.12
C VAL A 21 9.84 -19.08 6.34
N GLY A 22 10.96 -19.49 6.96
CA GLY A 22 11.76 -18.61 7.81
C GLY A 22 11.16 -18.15 9.15
N GLY A 23 10.79 -19.09 10.04
CA GLY A 23 10.93 -18.92 11.50
C GLY A 23 10.19 -17.78 12.24
N MET A 24 9.37 -16.96 11.56
CA MET A 24 8.59 -15.90 12.19
C MET A 24 7.15 -16.00 11.74
N ILE A 25 6.26 -16.37 12.67
CA ILE A 25 4.83 -16.45 12.44
C ILE A 25 4.25 -15.04 12.24
N TRP A 26 4.21 -14.55 11.01
CA TRP A 26 3.38 -13.38 10.68
C TRP A 26 2.05 -13.93 10.18
N ALA A 27 0.98 -13.70 10.95
CA ALA A 27 -0.36 -14.08 10.57
C ALA A 27 -0.77 -13.27 9.32
N MET A 28 -0.62 -13.85 8.13
CA MET A 28 -1.01 -13.23 6.84
C MET A 28 -2.53 -13.22 6.61
N THR A 29 -3.35 -13.17 7.66
CA THR A 29 -4.79 -13.07 7.51
C THR A 29 -5.35 -12.31 8.70
N THR A 30 -5.24 -10.99 8.63
CA THR A 30 -6.10 -10.11 9.42
C THR A 30 -7.50 -10.20 8.79
N PRO A 31 -8.51 -10.79 9.45
CA PRO A 31 -9.87 -10.77 8.94
C PRO A 31 -10.37 -9.30 8.90
N ALA A 32 -11.39 -9.05 8.08
CA ALA A 32 -12.00 -7.73 7.84
C ALA A 32 -11.97 -6.83 9.08
N ALA A 33 -11.34 -5.66 8.97
CA ALA A 33 -11.10 -4.72 10.06
C ALA A 33 -12.40 -4.09 10.55
N VAL A 34 -13.22 -4.85 11.28
CA VAL A 34 -14.29 -4.31 12.10
C VAL A 34 -13.62 -3.79 13.36
N ILE A 35 -13.44 -2.48 13.43
CA ILE A 35 -12.96 -1.80 14.62
C ILE A 35 -14.13 -1.74 15.60
N VAL A 36 -14.05 -2.52 16.68
CA VAL A 36 -15.16 -2.71 17.64
C VAL A 36 -15.05 -1.84 18.88
N ASP A 37 -13.86 -1.34 19.17
CA ASP A 37 -13.57 -0.50 20.33
C ASP A 37 -12.28 0.32 20.11
N ALA A 38 -11.97 1.21 21.07
CA ALA A 38 -10.80 2.07 21.02
C ALA A 38 -9.46 1.30 21.08
N THR A 39 -9.43 0.09 21.64
CA THR A 39 -8.22 -0.73 21.69
C THR A 39 -7.93 -1.35 20.32
N ALA A 40 -8.96 -1.90 19.67
CA ALA A 40 -8.88 -2.39 18.30
C ALA A 40 -8.51 -1.27 17.32
N TYR A 41 -9.01 -0.05 17.56
CA TYR A 41 -8.64 1.13 16.79
C TYR A 41 -7.16 1.49 16.94
N ALA A 42 -6.66 1.57 18.18
CA ALA A 42 -5.25 1.87 18.43
C ALA A 42 -4.31 0.83 17.79
N GLN A 43 -4.68 -0.46 17.85
CA GLN A 43 -3.95 -1.54 17.19
C GLN A 43 -3.99 -1.39 15.66
N ALA A 44 -5.14 -1.06 15.09
CA ALA A 44 -5.27 -0.85 13.65
C ALA A 44 -4.36 0.31 13.17
N VAL A 45 -4.30 1.41 13.93
CA VAL A 45 -3.41 2.54 13.63
C VAL A 45 -1.95 2.12 13.71
N GLU A 46 -1.53 1.39 14.75
CA GLU A 46 -0.16 0.90 14.89
C GLU A 46 0.23 -0.03 13.73
N ASP A 47 -0.65 -0.97 13.37
CA ASP A 47 -0.43 -1.91 12.28
C ASP A 47 -0.32 -1.20 10.92
N ALA A 48 -1.20 -0.22 10.66
CA ALA A 48 -1.14 0.59 9.45
C ALA A 48 0.15 1.43 9.39
N ALA A 49 0.56 2.04 10.50
CA ALA A 49 1.79 2.82 10.57
C ALA A 49 3.03 1.96 10.33
N ARG A 50 3.09 0.76 10.94
CA ARG A 50 4.18 -0.20 10.74
C ARG A 50 4.23 -0.70 9.28
N ALA A 51 3.08 -0.99 8.69
CA ALA A 51 2.99 -1.44 7.31
C ALA A 51 3.45 -0.37 6.32
N ALA A 52 2.97 0.86 6.48
CA ALA A 52 3.39 2.00 5.67
C ALA A 52 4.89 2.24 5.79
N ALA A 53 5.44 2.27 7.01
CA ALA A 53 6.89 2.46 7.21
C ALA A 53 7.72 1.40 6.50
N ALA A 54 7.33 0.12 6.56
CA ALA A 54 8.03 -0.97 5.88
C ALA A 54 7.91 -0.87 4.34
N TYR A 55 6.75 -0.47 3.83
CA TYR A 55 6.53 -0.23 2.41
C TYR A 55 7.44 0.89 1.88
N TYR A 56 7.45 2.05 2.53
CA TYR A 56 8.25 3.21 2.08
C TYR A 56 9.75 3.05 2.31
N ALA A 57 10.18 2.31 3.33
CA ALA A 57 11.60 2.12 3.60
C ALA A 57 12.26 1.07 2.68
N GLY A 58 11.57 -0.02 2.35
CA GLY A 58 12.19 -1.16 1.68
C GLY A 58 11.26 -1.98 0.77
N GLY A 59 10.01 -1.56 0.55
CA GLY A 59 9.07 -2.24 -0.34
C GLY A 59 8.58 -3.61 0.16
N SER A 60 8.85 -3.99 1.41
CA SER A 60 8.48 -5.28 1.99
C SER A 60 7.51 -5.10 3.16
N SER A 61 6.27 -4.72 2.84
CA SER A 61 5.20 -4.52 3.82
C SER A 61 4.73 -5.84 4.48
N PRO A 62 4.42 -5.83 5.80
CA PRO A 62 3.65 -6.89 6.48
C PRO A 62 2.31 -7.22 5.84
N LEU A 63 1.66 -6.20 5.30
CA LEU A 63 0.31 -6.24 4.79
C LEU A 63 0.38 -6.15 3.28
N ASP A 64 -0.38 -7.01 2.60
CA ASP A 64 -0.70 -6.77 1.20
C ASP A 64 -1.62 -5.55 1.05
N ASP A 65 -1.71 -5.05 -0.18
CA ASP A 65 -2.44 -3.82 -0.48
C ASP A 65 -3.91 -3.91 -0.06
N ASP A 66 -4.56 -5.05 -0.30
CA ASP A 66 -5.97 -5.25 0.03
C ASP A 66 -6.23 -5.30 1.55
N ALA A 67 -5.33 -5.89 2.33
CA ALA A 67 -5.38 -5.85 3.78
C ALA A 67 -5.16 -4.44 4.31
N TYR A 68 -4.19 -3.71 3.78
CA TYR A 68 -3.92 -2.32 4.15
C TYR A 68 -5.13 -1.42 3.83
N ASP A 69 -5.70 -1.54 2.63
CA ASP A 69 -6.86 -0.75 2.18
C ASP A 69 -8.11 -1.00 3.02
N ARG A 70 -8.33 -2.24 3.47
CA ARG A 70 -9.41 -2.53 4.43
C ARG A 70 -9.15 -1.89 5.78
N LEU A 71 -7.92 -1.98 6.28
CA LEU A 71 -7.53 -1.41 7.57
C LEU A 71 -7.68 0.11 7.56
N ALA A 72 -7.18 0.77 6.52
CA ALA A 72 -7.29 2.22 6.33
C ALA A 72 -8.75 2.70 6.24
N ARG A 73 -9.61 1.96 5.53
CA ARG A 73 -11.06 2.24 5.49
C ARG A 73 -11.74 2.07 6.86
N GLY A 74 -11.35 1.05 7.61
CA GLY A 74 -11.86 0.82 8.97
C GLY A 74 -11.48 1.97 9.91
N ILE A 75 -10.22 2.39 9.90
CA ILE A 75 -9.72 3.54 10.67
C ILE A 75 -10.49 4.81 10.31
N ALA A 76 -10.64 5.11 9.01
CA ALA A 76 -11.37 6.29 8.56
C ALA A 76 -12.84 6.29 8.99
N ALA A 77 -13.51 5.13 8.99
CA ALA A 77 -14.88 5.00 9.48
C ALA A 77 -14.97 5.25 10.99
N TRP A 78 -14.06 4.67 11.78
CA TRP A 78 -13.99 4.90 13.23
C TRP A 78 -13.81 6.39 13.57
N GLU A 79 -12.88 7.06 12.92
CA GLU A 79 -12.57 8.48 13.16
C GLU A 79 -13.68 9.43 12.73
N ALA A 80 -14.45 9.07 11.69
CA ALA A 80 -15.64 9.81 11.30
C ALA A 80 -16.72 9.78 12.40
N GLU A 81 -16.85 8.66 13.10
CA GLU A 81 -17.77 8.49 14.23
C GLU A 81 -17.20 9.06 15.55
N HIS A 82 -15.86 9.12 15.69
CA HIS A 82 -15.15 9.57 16.89
C HIS A 82 -14.11 10.67 16.61
N PRO A 83 -14.52 11.89 16.21
CA PRO A 83 -13.57 12.95 15.81
C PRO A 83 -12.60 13.40 16.92
N GLY A 84 -12.92 13.15 18.19
CA GLY A 84 -12.08 13.46 19.35
C GLY A 84 -11.02 12.41 19.68
N GLU A 85 -11.03 11.27 18.99
CA GLU A 85 -10.16 10.11 19.25
C GLU A 85 -9.12 9.87 18.14
N VAL A 86 -9.00 10.79 17.18
CA VAL A 86 -8.01 10.69 16.08
C VAL A 86 -6.59 10.58 16.65
N LEU A 87 -5.90 9.49 16.34
CA LEU A 87 -4.55 9.25 16.87
C LEU A 87 -3.51 9.97 16.01
N PRO A 88 -2.44 10.52 16.62
CA PRO A 88 -1.39 11.23 15.90
C PRO A 88 -0.74 10.42 14.80
N ASP A 89 -0.66 9.09 14.93
CA ASP A 89 -0.03 8.18 13.98
C ASP A 89 -1.02 7.61 12.93
N SER A 90 -2.29 8.03 12.97
CA SER A 90 -3.29 7.59 12.01
C SER A 90 -2.82 7.84 10.57
N PRO A 91 -3.06 6.89 9.63
CA PRO A 91 -2.79 7.07 8.21
C PRO A 91 -3.77 8.03 7.52
N THR A 92 -4.91 8.34 8.15
CA THR A 92 -5.93 9.21 7.54
C THR A 92 -5.46 10.66 7.49
N GLY A 93 -5.88 11.39 6.45
CA GLY A 93 -5.52 12.80 6.28
C GLY A 93 -4.04 13.09 6.04
N LYS A 94 -3.18 12.07 5.94
CA LYS A 94 -1.75 12.21 5.67
C LYS A 94 -1.39 11.75 4.27
N VAL A 95 -0.41 12.43 3.68
CA VAL A 95 0.32 11.90 2.53
C VAL A 95 1.36 10.93 3.06
N ALA A 96 1.23 9.66 2.69
CA ALA A 96 2.11 8.62 3.16
C ALA A 96 3.54 8.85 2.61
N GLY A 97 4.52 8.87 3.52
CA GLY A 97 5.90 9.34 3.27
C GLY A 97 6.21 10.74 3.81
N GLY A 98 5.20 11.45 4.33
CA GLY A 98 5.33 12.85 4.76
C GLY A 98 5.21 13.81 3.58
N ALA A 99 4.81 15.05 3.85
CA ALA A 99 4.83 16.12 2.89
C ALA A 99 5.85 17.17 3.35
N ALA A 100 6.69 17.65 2.43
CA ALA A 100 7.41 18.88 2.68
C ALA A 100 6.43 20.05 2.53
N GLU A 101 6.35 20.89 3.55
CA GLU A 101 5.58 22.14 3.48
C GLU A 101 6.51 23.29 3.07
N GLY A 102 6.07 24.08 2.09
CA GLY A 102 6.82 25.25 1.59
C GLY A 102 7.89 24.92 0.55
N ASP A 103 8.70 25.94 0.23
CA ASP A 103 9.75 25.82 -0.77
C ASP A 103 10.89 24.94 -0.26
N VAL A 104 11.16 23.84 -0.98
CA VAL A 104 12.31 22.96 -0.70
C VAL A 104 13.45 23.33 -1.64
N PRO A 105 14.58 23.86 -1.14
CA PRO A 105 15.71 24.19 -1.99
C PRO A 105 16.36 22.93 -2.56
N HIS A 106 16.65 22.95 -3.87
CA HIS A 106 17.38 21.86 -4.51
C HIS A 106 18.88 21.93 -4.15
N THR A 107 19.47 20.79 -3.77
CA THR A 107 20.91 20.68 -3.46
C THR A 107 21.79 20.85 -4.70
N VAL A 108 21.21 20.63 -5.88
CA VAL A 108 21.80 20.91 -7.19
C VAL A 108 20.77 21.66 -8.04
N PRO A 109 21.18 22.59 -8.91
CA PRO A 109 20.23 23.27 -9.80
C PRO A 109 19.46 22.27 -10.65
N MET A 110 18.13 22.34 -10.63
CA MET A 110 17.29 21.62 -11.59
C MET A 110 17.37 22.34 -12.93
N LEU A 111 17.88 21.66 -13.94
CA LEU A 111 17.95 22.20 -15.30
C LEU A 111 16.57 22.16 -15.94
N SER A 112 16.22 23.23 -16.65
CA SER A 112 15.09 23.22 -17.57
C SER A 112 15.48 22.52 -18.87
N LEU A 113 14.49 21.90 -19.51
CA LEU A 113 14.61 21.48 -20.89
C LEU A 113 14.22 22.65 -21.79
N ASP A 114 15.02 22.89 -22.82
CA ASP A 114 14.66 23.81 -23.88
C ASP A 114 13.71 23.13 -24.88
N ASN A 115 12.96 23.90 -25.67
CA ASN A 115 11.96 23.37 -26.59
C ASN A 115 12.28 23.71 -28.05
N VAL A 116 11.87 22.83 -28.96
CA VAL A 116 11.84 23.07 -30.41
C VAL A 116 10.44 22.77 -30.94
N PHE A 117 9.98 23.56 -31.89
CA PHE A 117 8.61 23.51 -32.41
C PHE A 117 8.54 23.24 -33.92
N SER A 118 9.69 23.09 -34.58
CA SER A 118 9.77 22.72 -36.00
C SER A 118 10.88 21.71 -36.29
N PRO A 119 10.78 20.94 -37.39
CA PRO A 119 11.87 20.07 -37.84
C PRO A 119 13.18 20.82 -38.09
N GLU A 120 13.10 22.06 -38.58
CA GLU A 120 14.25 22.94 -38.82
C GLU A 120 14.94 23.35 -37.51
N GLU A 121 14.17 23.75 -36.49
CA GLU A 121 14.69 24.04 -35.15
C GLU A 121 15.33 22.81 -34.50
N PHE A 122 14.70 21.63 -34.63
CA PHE A 122 15.27 20.38 -34.13
C PHE A 122 16.60 20.06 -34.81
N THR A 123 16.68 20.19 -36.14
CA THR A 123 17.92 19.95 -36.89
C THR A 123 19.03 20.91 -36.44
N ALA A 124 18.70 22.20 -36.28
CA ALA A 124 19.64 23.20 -35.79
C ALA A 124 20.15 22.89 -34.36
N TRP A 125 19.26 22.48 -33.45
CA TRP A 125 19.62 22.07 -32.10
C TRP A 125 20.54 20.84 -32.10
N THR A 126 20.25 19.81 -32.91
CA THR A 126 21.10 18.61 -32.98
C THR A 126 22.51 18.89 -33.50
N ALA A 127 22.69 19.94 -34.31
CA ALA A 127 23.99 20.36 -34.81
C ALA A 127 24.79 21.25 -33.82
N SER A 128 24.17 21.63 -32.69
CA SER A 128 24.78 22.43 -31.62
C SER A 128 25.36 21.62 -30.45
N LEU A 129 25.19 20.29 -30.49
CA LEU A 129 25.80 19.32 -29.58
C LEU A 129 27.28 19.09 -29.91
#